data_AF-A0A3D4R3A6-F1
#
_entry.id   AF-A0A3D4R3A6-F1
#
_cell.length_a   1.000
_cell.length_b   1.000
_cell.length_c   1.000
_cell.angle_alpha   90.00
_cell.angle_beta   90.00
_cell.angle_gamma   90.00
#
_symmetry.space_group_name_H-M   'P 1'
#
loop_
_entity.id
_entity.type
_entity.pdbx_description
1 polymer ?
#
loop_
_entity_poly.entity_id
_entity_poly.type
_entity_poly.pdbx_seq_one_letter_code
_entity_poly.pdbx_strand_id
1 'polypeptide(L)'
;KAQNIVKLMIKDGELIKINEDLCFTGEALTRLREEYKAQLVRDGQATPATFKDLTGLSRKYIIPLMEYFDTSKLTVRVGDHRILREKN
;
A
#
# COMPACT_ATOMS: atom_id res chain seq x y z
N LYS A 1 -12.65 17.83 17.11
CA LYS A 1 -12.65 18.70 15.91
C LYS A 1 -11.89 18.08 14.73
N ALA A 2 -10.61 17.71 14.87
CA ALA A 2 -9.84 17.08 13.77
C ALA A 2 -10.38 15.72 13.26
N GLN A 3 -10.88 14.85 14.15
CA GLN A 3 -11.44 13.54 13.77
C GLN A 3 -12.66 13.63 12.82
N ASN A 4 -13.45 14.71 12.90
CA ASN A 4 -14.61 14.90 12.03
C ASN A 4 -14.21 15.31 10.61
N ILE A 5 -13.11 16.06 10.48
CA ILE A 5 -12.56 16.47 9.18
C ILE A 5 -11.96 15.26 8.47
N VAL A 6 -11.17 14.43 9.17
CA VAL A 6 -10.62 13.19 8.62
C VAL A 6 -11.73 12.24 8.16
N LYS A 7 -12.81 12.08 8.93
CA LYS A 7 -13.95 11.25 8.53
C LYS A 7 -14.66 11.77 7.27
N LEU A 8 -14.76 13.09 7.10
CA LEU A 8 -15.36 13.70 5.91
C LEU A 8 -14.47 13.47 4.69
N MET A 9 -13.15 13.71 4.80
CA MET A 9 -12.19 13.48 3.72
C MET A 9 -12.07 12.00 3.31
N ILE A 10 -12.27 11.06 4.26
CA ILE A 10 -12.37 9.64 3.94
C ILE A 10 -13.64 9.34 3.13
N LYS A 11 -14.77 9.95 3.51
CA LYS A 11 -16.06 9.75 2.85
C LYS A 11 -16.04 10.26 1.41
N ASP A 12 -15.31 11.35 1.16
CA ASP A 12 -15.17 11.97 -0.16
C ASP A 12 -14.07 11.30 -1.02
N GLY A 13 -13.41 10.25 -0.51
CA GLY A 13 -12.39 9.48 -1.23
C GLY A 13 -11.01 10.15 -1.30
N GLU A 14 -10.86 11.34 -0.72
CA GLU A 14 -9.59 12.06 -0.66
C GLU A 14 -8.57 11.35 0.23
N LEU A 15 -9.04 10.72 1.31
CA LEU A 15 -8.24 9.88 2.19
C LEU A 15 -8.71 8.43 2.14
N ILE A 16 -7.75 7.51 2.01
CA ILE A 16 -7.97 6.09 2.09
C ILE A 16 -7.37 5.59 3.39
N LYS A 17 -8.22 4.98 4.21
CA LYS A 17 -7.81 4.29 5.43
C LYS A 17 -7.20 2.94 5.07
N ILE A 18 -5.95 2.72 5.46
CA ILE A 18 -5.27 1.44 5.22
C ILE A 18 -5.35 0.49 6.42
N ASN A 19 -5.40 1.03 7.64
CA ASN A 19 -5.69 0.31 8.89
C ASN A 19 -6.25 1.28 9.94
N GLU A 20 -6.43 0.86 11.20
CA GLU A 20 -7.03 1.69 12.25
C GLU A 20 -6.29 3.01 12.52
N ASP A 21 -4.97 3.01 12.37
CA ASP A 21 -4.08 4.11 12.76
C ASP A 21 -3.59 4.97 11.58
N LEU A 22 -3.70 4.47 10.35
CA LEU A 22 -3.07 5.08 9.17
C LEU A 22 -4.07 5.38 8.05
N CYS A 23 -4.02 6.61 7.56
CA CYS A 23 -4.73 7.10 6.38
C CYS A 23 -3.73 7.79 5.44
N PHE A 24 -3.92 7.60 4.14
CA PHE A 24 -3.11 8.22 3.08
C PHE A 24 -4.02 8.89 2.06
N THR A 25 -3.50 9.84 1.29
CA THR A 25 -4.28 10.41 0.19
C THR A 25 -4.51 9.37 -0.91
N GLY A 26 -5.66 9.43 -1.57
CA GLY A 26 -5.98 8.54 -2.69
C GLY A 26 -4.97 8.67 -3.84
N GLU A 27 -4.48 9.89 -4.09
CA GLU A 27 -3.45 10.17 -5.09
C GLU A 27 -2.12 9.47 -4.77
N ALA A 28 -1.64 9.59 -3.53
CA ALA A 28 -0.38 8.97 -3.10
C ALA A 28 -0.46 7.43 -3.19
N LEU A 29 -1.58 6.83 -2.80
CA LEU A 29 -1.77 5.38 -2.90
C LEU A 29 -1.89 4.91 -4.35
N THR A 30 -2.55 5.69 -5.22
CA THR A 30 -2.65 5.36 -6.64
C THR A 30 -1.26 5.37 -7.28
N ARG A 31 -0.46 6.40 -7.01
CA ARG A 31 0.92 6.46 -7.49
C ARG A 31 1.77 5.30 -6.96
N LEU A 32 1.72 5.04 -5.65
CA LEU A 32 2.45 3.95 -5.02
C LEU A 32 2.04 2.58 -5.58
N ARG A 33 0.74 2.39 -5.88
CA ARG A 33 0.25 1.16 -6.51
C ARG A 33 0.93 0.88 -7.84
N GLU A 34 1.05 1.90 -8.70
CA GLU A 34 1.67 1.74 -10.02
C GLU A 34 3.19 1.52 -9.91
N GLU A 35 3.87 2.26 -9.04
CA GLU A 35 5.30 2.08 -8.77
C GLU A 35 5.60 0.68 -8.21
N TYR A 36 4.75 0.20 -7.28
CA TYR A 36 4.89 -1.12 -6.69
C TYR A 36 4.59 -2.24 -7.68
N LYS A 37 3.54 -2.10 -8.49
CA LYS A 37 3.24 -3.04 -9.58
C LYS A 37 4.41 -3.12 -10.56
N ALA A 38 4.98 -1.96 -10.94
CA ALA A 38 6.13 -1.93 -11.82
C ALA A 38 7.36 -2.63 -11.20
N GLN A 39 7.60 -2.45 -9.90
CA GLN A 39 8.64 -3.20 -9.18
C GLN A 39 8.39 -4.72 -9.24
N LEU A 40 7.17 -5.16 -8.91
CA LEU A 40 6.83 -6.59 -8.93
C LEU A 40 6.95 -7.22 -10.31
N VAL A 41 6.62 -6.48 -11.38
CA VAL A 41 6.80 -6.95 -12.77
C VAL A 41 8.28 -7.06 -13.13
N ARG A 42 9.12 -6.10 -12.71
CA ARG A 42 10.55 -6.10 -13.01
C ARG A 42 11.31 -7.19 -12.22
N ASP A 43 10.99 -7.31 -10.93
CA ASP A 43 11.79 -8.09 -9.97
C ASP A 43 11.16 -9.46 -9.67
N GLY A 44 9.92 -9.70 -10.10
CA GLY A 44 9.12 -10.91 -9.84
C GLY A 44 8.52 -10.98 -8.44
N GLN A 45 9.17 -10.38 -7.45
CA GLN A 45 8.74 -10.35 -6.06
C GLN A 45 9.21 -9.09 -5.33
N ALA A 46 8.62 -8.81 -4.17
CA ALA A 46 9.05 -7.75 -3.28
C ALA A 46 9.10 -8.20 -1.81
N THR A 47 10.13 -7.78 -1.11
CA THR A 47 10.30 -7.97 0.34
C THR A 47 10.05 -6.65 1.06
N PRO A 48 9.90 -6.65 2.40
CA PRO A 48 9.86 -5.39 3.14
C PRO A 48 11.10 -4.51 2.93
N ALA A 49 12.27 -5.10 2.62
CA ALA A 49 13.47 -4.33 2.33
C ALA A 49 13.37 -3.63 0.97
N THR A 50 13.02 -4.36 -0.09
CA THR A 50 12.92 -3.76 -1.43
C THR A 50 11.74 -2.78 -1.54
N PHE A 51 10.67 -2.99 -0.77
CA PHE A 51 9.56 -2.04 -0.68
C PHE A 51 9.90 -0.80 0.18
N LYS A 52 10.76 -0.96 1.19
CA LYS A 52 11.36 0.19 1.88
C LYS A 52 12.20 1.03 0.90
N ASP A 53 12.99 0.39 0.04
CA ASP A 53 13.81 1.12 -0.93
C ASP A 53 12.93 1.87 -1.94
N LEU A 54 11.78 1.30 -2.31
CA LEU A 54 10.78 1.98 -3.16
C LEU A 54 10.18 3.23 -2.49
N THR A 55 9.85 3.14 -1.20
CA THR A 55 9.04 4.16 -0.51
C THR A 55 9.85 5.14 0.34
N GLY A 56 11.06 4.77 0.75
CA GLY A 56 11.85 5.48 1.77
C GLY A 56 11.26 5.41 3.19
N LEU A 57 10.17 4.68 3.41
CA LEU A 57 9.44 4.68 4.67
C LEU A 57 9.96 3.66 5.68
N SER A 58 9.74 3.92 6.97
CA SER A 58 10.09 2.98 8.03
C SER A 58 9.16 1.76 8.06
N ARG A 59 9.60 0.69 8.78
CA ARG A 59 8.83 -0.55 8.96
C ARG A 59 7.40 -0.32 9.46
N LYS A 60 7.18 0.71 10.29
CA LYS A 60 5.87 1.09 10.82
C LYS A 60 4.83 1.37 9.73
N TYR A 61 5.26 1.87 8.57
CA TYR A 61 4.36 2.25 7.47
C TYR A 61 4.33 1.22 6.35
N ILE A 62 5.48 0.64 6.01
CA ILE A 62 5.57 -0.30 4.89
C ILE A 62 4.81 -1.60 5.14
N ILE A 63 4.80 -2.12 6.38
CA ILE A 63 4.11 -3.38 6.67
C ILE A 63 2.60 -3.23 6.47
N PRO A 64 1.93 -2.21 7.07
CA PRO A 64 0.53 -1.91 6.77
C PRO A 64 0.23 -1.64 5.30
N LEU A 65 1.11 -0.95 4.58
CA LEU A 65 0.91 -0.68 3.15
C LEU A 65 0.96 -1.96 2.32
N MET A 66 1.92 -2.84 2.59
CA MET A 66 2.01 -4.13 1.92
C MET A 66 0.79 -5.02 2.22
N GLU A 67 0.30 -5.02 3.47
CA GLU A 67 -0.94 -5.71 3.86
C GLU A 67 -2.17 -5.13 3.16
N TYR A 68 -2.26 -3.80 3.05
CA TYR A 68 -3.32 -3.13 2.28
C TYR A 68 -3.31 -3.57 0.81
N PHE A 69 -2.13 -3.73 0.20
CA PHE A 69 -2.03 -4.22 -1.17
C PHE A 69 -2.42 -5.70 -1.32
N ASP A 70 -2.27 -6.51 -0.27
CA ASP A 70 -2.81 -7.87 -0.23
C ASP A 70 -4.35 -7.85 -0.19
N THR A 71 -4.94 -7.05 0.70
CA THR A 71 -6.41 -6.92 0.83
C THR A 71 -7.05 -6.32 -0.42
N SER A 72 -6.38 -5.36 -1.07
CA SER A 72 -6.82 -4.77 -2.35
C SER A 72 -6.60 -5.68 -3.57
N LYS A 73 -6.14 -6.92 -3.34
CA LYS A 73 -5.88 -7.92 -4.38
C LYS A 73 -4.86 -7.48 -5.43
N LEU A 74 -3.91 -6.61 -5.08
CA LEU A 74 -2.75 -6.31 -5.92
C LEU A 74 -1.68 -7.41 -5.74
N THR A 75 -1.42 -7.79 -4.49
CA THR A 75 -0.38 -8.75 -4.14
C THR A 75 -0.93 -9.98 -3.44
N VAL A 76 -0.10 -11.01 -3.38
CA VAL A 76 -0.27 -12.14 -2.47
C VAL A 76 1.06 -12.41 -1.78
N ARG A 77 1.00 -12.68 -0.47
CA ARG A 77 2.17 -13.03 0.33
C ARG A 77 2.53 -14.49 0.14
N VAL A 78 3.80 -14.75 -0.18
CA VAL A 78 4.38 -16.09 -0.29
C VAL A 78 5.63 -16.10 0.61
N GLY A 79 5.51 -16.74 1.78
CA GLY A 79 6.57 -16.72 2.79
C GLY A 79 6.87 -15.29 3.30
N ASP A 80 8.08 -14.81 3.01
CA ASP A 80 8.61 -13.51 3.45
C ASP A 80 8.53 -12.41 2.38
N HIS A 81 8.07 -12.74 1.17
CA HIS A 81 7.92 -11.82 0.06
C HIS A 81 6.47 -11.77 -0.45
N ARG A 82 6.24 -10.86 -1.40
CA ARG A 82 4.98 -10.70 -2.12
C ARG A 82 5.23 -10.79 -3.60
N ILE A 83 4.29 -11.39 -4.30
CA ILE A 83 4.25 -11.43 -5.76
C ILE A 83 3.00 -10.69 -6.26
N LEU A 84 3.02 -10.29 -7.53
CA LEU A 84 1.83 -9.76 -8.17
C LEU A 84 0.75 -10.85 -8.17
N ARG A 85 -0.46 -10.50 -7.73
CA ARG A 85 -1.60 -11.42 -7.85
C ARG A 85 -1.99 -11.45 -9.33
N GLU A 86 -1.68 -12.54 -10.02
CA GLU A 86 -2.16 -12.76 -11.38
C GLU A 86 -3.69 -12.67 -11.40
N LYS A 87 -4.21 -11.75 -12.21
CA LYS A 87 -5.59 -11.79 -12.68
C LYS A 87 -5.55 -12.47 -14.04
N ASN A 88 -5.89 -13.76 -14.06
CA ASN A 88 -6.50 -14.34 -15.25
C ASN A 88 -7.84 -13.64 -15.53
#